data_AF-A0A014NZX0-F1
#
_entry.id   AF-A0A014NZX0-F1
#
_cell.length_a   1.000
_cell.length_b   1.000
_cell.length_c   1.000
_cell.angle_alpha   90.00
_cell.angle_beta   90.00
_cell.angle_gamma   90.00
#
_symmetry.space_group_name_H-M   'P 1'
#
loop_
_entity.id
_entity.type
_entity.pdbx_description
1 polymer ?
#
loop_
_entity_poly.entity_id
_entity_poly.type
_entity_poly.pdbx_seq_one_letter_code
_entity_poly.pdbx_strand_id
1 'polypeptide(L)'
;MHDVATLTADAIQQAQARAADPGVDAAAEGMPVSTVVRKLFVLLQGSYGSLFVSKFATGLKDGQGRDKGVRAAMSIWQARLGHFPADVLEAAAYRVMAENPAFPPNLPQIEAACHAAMPRQTYAQQQGLTALPPPAPAQPVQVSLQERNDGKDWARRILARLKNGDTSICRYTAMSARMALGLEAKL
;
A
#
# COMPACT_ATOMS: atom_id res chain seq x y z
N MET A 1 1.63 50.22 47.13
CA MET A 1 2.65 49.15 47.21
C MET A 1 1.94 47.86 46.85
N HIS A 2 2.24 47.30 45.68
CA HIS A 2 1.68 45.98 45.31
C HIS A 2 2.58 44.93 45.97
N ASP A 3 1.96 44.08 46.78
CA ASP A 3 2.65 43.06 47.57
C ASP A 3 3.23 42.00 46.62
N VAL A 4 4.50 41.63 46.83
CA VAL A 4 5.22 40.68 45.96
C VAL A 4 4.55 39.30 45.99
N ALA A 5 3.83 38.99 47.08
CA ALA A 5 3.05 37.77 47.22
C ALA A 5 1.79 37.71 46.32
N THR A 6 1.19 38.86 45.97
CA THR A 6 0.03 38.89 45.06
C THR A 6 0.46 38.77 43.60
N LEU A 7 1.62 39.32 43.24
CA LEU A 7 2.21 39.18 41.90
C LEU A 7 2.56 37.73 41.54
N THR A 8 3.04 36.94 42.50
CA THR A 8 3.36 35.52 42.27
C THR A 8 2.10 34.66 42.19
N ALA A 9 1.09 34.94 43.01
CA ALA A 9 -0.21 34.26 42.93
C ALA A 9 -0.90 34.51 41.57
N ASP A 10 -0.93 35.76 41.12
CA ASP A 10 -1.53 36.12 39.82
C ASP A 10 -0.76 35.53 38.64
N ALA A 11 0.58 35.48 38.70
CA ALA A 11 1.39 34.85 37.66
C ALA A 11 1.16 33.33 37.58
N ILE A 12 1.02 32.65 38.72
CA ILE A 12 0.71 31.21 38.78
C ILE A 12 -0.71 30.98 38.23
N GLN A 13 -1.67 31.83 38.60
CA GLN A 13 -3.06 31.71 38.16
C GLN A 13 -3.23 32.02 36.66
N GLN A 14 -2.48 32.99 36.11
CA GLN A 14 -2.43 33.25 34.67
C GLN A 14 -1.71 32.14 33.89
N ALA A 15 -0.67 31.51 34.45
CA ALA A 15 -0.03 30.35 33.84
C ALA A 15 -0.96 29.13 33.82
N GLN A 16 -1.73 28.91 34.90
CA GLN A 16 -2.75 27.87 34.97
C GLN A 16 -3.93 28.15 34.02
N ALA A 17 -4.35 29.41 33.88
CA ALA A 17 -5.40 29.81 32.93
C ALA A 17 -4.97 29.66 31.46
N ARG A 18 -3.69 29.92 31.14
CA ARG A 18 -3.12 29.65 29.81
C ARG A 18 -2.95 28.16 29.52
N ALA A 19 -2.65 27.35 30.53
CA ALA A 19 -2.64 25.89 30.39
C ALA A 19 -4.05 25.29 30.20
N ALA A 20 -5.08 26.03 30.62
CA ALA A 20 -6.48 25.70 30.43
C ALA A 20 -7.11 26.43 29.22
N ASP A 21 -6.34 26.69 28.16
CA ASP A 21 -6.88 27.24 26.91
C ASP A 21 -7.87 26.23 26.28
N PRO A 22 -9.19 26.49 26.33
CA PRO A 22 -10.20 25.53 25.91
C PRO A 22 -10.25 25.36 24.38
N GLY A 23 -9.53 26.20 23.61
CA GLY A 23 -9.53 26.16 22.15
C GLY A 23 -8.88 24.91 21.54
N VAL A 24 -7.84 24.36 22.19
CA VAL A 24 -7.19 23.11 21.77
C VAL A 24 -7.88 21.87 22.33
N ASP A 25 -8.44 21.96 23.54
CA ASP A 25 -9.15 20.86 24.19
C ASP A 25 -10.52 20.59 23.55
N ALA A 26 -11.27 21.62 23.17
CA ALA A 26 -12.61 21.47 22.58
C ALA A 26 -12.59 20.82 21.19
N ALA A 27 -11.54 21.05 20.40
CA ALA A 27 -11.37 20.41 19.08
C ALA A 27 -11.02 18.92 19.18
N ALA A 28 -10.35 18.50 20.26
CA ALA A 28 -9.94 17.11 20.51
C ALA A 28 -11.04 16.28 21.22
N GLU A 29 -11.89 16.90 22.05
CA GLU A 29 -12.91 16.17 22.81
C GLU A 29 -14.10 15.68 21.96
N GLY A 30 -14.39 16.32 20.81
CA GLY A 30 -15.60 16.07 20.02
C GLY A 30 -15.49 15.04 18.88
N MET A 31 -14.29 14.71 18.39
CA MET A 31 -14.17 13.80 17.24
C MET A 31 -14.11 12.32 17.66
N PRO A 32 -15.00 11.46 17.14
CA PRO A 32 -14.91 10.04 17.39
C PRO A 32 -13.65 9.48 16.72
N VAL A 33 -12.77 8.89 17.53
CA VAL A 33 -11.58 8.22 17.03
C VAL A 33 -11.99 7.01 16.20
N SER A 34 -11.43 6.88 15.00
CA SER A 34 -11.66 5.76 14.09
C SER A 34 -11.37 4.42 14.77
N THR A 35 -12.15 3.41 14.42
CA THR A 35 -11.97 2.05 14.97
C THR A 35 -10.59 1.48 14.65
N VAL A 36 -10.03 1.84 13.49
CA VAL A 36 -8.71 1.37 13.04
C VAL A 36 -7.60 1.88 13.96
N VAL A 37 -7.56 3.19 14.25
CA VAL A 37 -6.55 3.77 15.15
C VAL A 37 -6.71 3.26 16.58
N ARG A 38 -7.96 3.06 17.03
CA ARG A 38 -8.21 2.41 18.33
C ARG A 38 -7.62 1.00 18.39
N LYS A 39 -7.82 0.18 17.35
CA LYS A 39 -7.22 -1.16 17.26
C LYS A 39 -5.69 -1.09 17.25
N LEU A 40 -5.09 -0.13 16.54
CA LEU A 40 -3.65 0.07 16.53
C LEU A 40 -3.10 0.39 17.92
N PHE A 41 -3.74 1.29 18.68
CA PHE A 41 -3.32 1.60 20.04
C PHE A 41 -3.46 0.40 20.98
N VAL A 42 -4.52 -0.39 20.85
CA VAL A 42 -4.69 -1.64 21.61
C VAL A 42 -3.60 -2.66 21.27
N LEU A 43 -3.24 -2.78 19.98
CA LEU A 43 -2.16 -3.65 19.53
C LEU A 43 -0.82 -3.22 20.14
N LEU A 44 -0.47 -1.93 20.03
CA LEU A 44 0.79 -1.39 20.57
C LEU A 44 0.84 -1.49 22.10
N GLN A 45 -0.27 -1.24 22.79
CA GLN A 45 -0.37 -1.46 24.24
C GLN A 45 -0.21 -2.95 24.59
N GLY A 46 -0.77 -3.87 23.81
CA GLY A 46 -0.62 -5.31 24.04
C GLY A 46 0.81 -5.80 23.86
N SER A 47 1.57 -5.21 22.93
CA SER A 47 2.94 -5.63 22.62
C SER A 47 4.00 -4.97 23.51
N TYR A 48 3.84 -3.69 23.84
CA TYR A 48 4.83 -2.92 24.61
C TYR A 48 4.40 -2.63 26.05
N GLY A 49 3.19 -3.04 26.44
CA GLY A 49 2.64 -2.81 27.76
C GLY A 49 2.46 -1.32 28.08
N SER A 50 2.73 -0.96 29.34
CA SER A 50 2.56 0.41 29.84
C SER A 50 3.52 1.43 29.22
N LEU A 51 4.63 0.99 28.62
CA LEU A 51 5.63 1.87 27.99
C LEU A 51 5.07 2.70 26.84
N PHE A 52 4.12 2.15 26.08
CA PHE A 52 3.48 2.88 24.98
C PHE A 52 2.49 3.92 25.51
N VAL A 53 1.61 3.50 26.44
CA VAL A 53 0.53 4.37 26.94
C VAL A 53 1.08 5.50 27.81
N SER A 54 2.11 5.22 28.62
CA SER A 54 2.72 6.22 29.52
C SER A 54 3.30 7.42 28.78
N LYS A 55 3.74 7.24 27.53
CA LYS A 55 4.25 8.31 26.68
C LYS A 55 3.22 9.42 26.40
N PHE A 56 1.95 9.06 26.39
CA PHE A 56 0.84 9.98 26.08
C PHE A 56 -0.05 10.26 27.29
N ALA A 57 0.19 9.58 28.41
CA ALA A 57 -0.60 9.75 29.63
C ALA A 57 -0.30 11.12 30.27
N THR A 58 -1.36 11.87 30.53
CA THR A 58 -1.29 13.20 31.18
C THR A 58 -1.80 13.17 32.61
N GLY A 59 -2.53 12.12 32.99
CA GLY A 59 -3.21 12.00 34.29
C GLY A 59 -4.52 12.79 34.37
N LEU A 60 -4.77 13.70 33.42
CA LEU A 60 -6.02 14.44 33.31
C LEU A 60 -7.06 13.57 32.59
N LYS A 61 -8.18 13.32 33.26
CA LYS A 61 -9.27 12.51 32.71
C LYS A 61 -10.34 13.40 32.08
N ASP A 62 -10.95 12.91 31.00
CA ASP A 62 -12.15 13.47 30.41
C ASP A 62 -13.40 13.12 31.25
N GLY A 63 -14.56 13.66 30.88
CA GLY A 63 -15.84 13.34 31.54
C GLY A 63 -16.27 11.87 31.47
N GLN A 64 -15.54 11.03 30.73
CA GLN A 64 -15.75 9.59 30.59
C GLN A 64 -14.66 8.78 31.33
N GLY A 65 -13.80 9.45 32.13
CA GLY A 65 -12.75 8.82 32.91
C GLY A 65 -11.52 8.38 32.10
N ARG A 66 -11.39 8.80 30.83
CA ARG A 66 -10.28 8.44 29.93
C ARG A 66 -9.22 9.53 29.94
N ASP A 67 -7.95 9.16 29.78
CA ASP A 67 -6.86 10.14 29.74
C ASP A 67 -6.95 11.06 28.51
N LYS A 68 -6.97 12.37 28.75
CA LYS A 68 -7.07 13.41 27.70
C LYS A 68 -5.88 13.37 26.75
N GLY A 69 -4.67 13.15 27.25
CA GLY A 69 -3.45 13.05 26.44
C GLY A 69 -3.47 11.86 25.49
N VAL A 70 -3.95 10.70 25.96
CA VAL A 70 -4.13 9.51 25.10
C VAL A 70 -5.17 9.78 24.01
N ARG A 71 -6.27 10.48 24.34
CA ARG A 71 -7.32 10.85 23.38
C ARG A 71 -6.82 11.85 22.33
N ALA A 72 -6.04 12.84 22.74
CA ALA A 72 -5.40 13.80 21.84
C ALA A 72 -4.41 13.10 20.90
N ALA A 73 -3.58 12.19 21.43
CA ALA A 73 -2.65 11.41 20.63
C ALA A 73 -3.37 10.56 19.58
N MET A 74 -4.44 9.85 19.96
CA MET A 74 -5.27 9.09 19.02
C MET A 74 -5.85 9.96 17.90
N SER A 75 -6.27 11.18 18.21
CA SER A 75 -6.84 12.12 17.23
C SER A 75 -5.78 12.58 16.22
N ILE A 76 -4.57 12.87 16.69
CA ILE A 76 -3.42 13.22 15.83
C ILE A 76 -3.05 12.04 14.93
N TRP A 77 -2.96 10.83 15.49
CA TRP A 77 -2.64 9.62 14.73
C TRP A 77 -3.71 9.34 13.67
N GLN A 78 -4.99 9.57 13.98
CA GLN A 78 -6.04 9.48 12.98
C GLN A 78 -5.90 10.49 11.85
N ALA A 79 -5.63 11.75 12.16
CA ALA A 79 -5.45 12.78 11.14
C ALA A 79 -4.30 12.42 10.18
N ARG A 80 -3.21 11.84 10.71
CA ARG A 80 -2.03 11.46 9.93
C ARG A 80 -2.18 10.15 9.19
N LEU A 81 -2.85 9.15 9.78
CA LEU A 81 -2.94 7.81 9.20
C LEU A 81 -4.23 7.57 8.42
N GLY A 82 -5.21 8.47 8.50
CA GLY A 82 -6.54 8.28 7.92
C GLY A 82 -6.61 8.16 6.40
N HIS A 83 -5.52 8.49 5.69
CA HIS A 83 -5.43 8.33 4.24
C HIS A 83 -4.87 6.97 3.82
N PHE A 84 -4.36 6.15 4.77
CA PHE A 84 -3.89 4.81 4.47
C PHE A 84 -5.03 3.79 4.55
N PRO A 85 -5.01 2.77 3.67
CA PRO A 85 -5.87 1.60 3.81
C PRO A 85 -5.64 0.87 5.14
N ALA A 86 -6.68 0.26 5.69
CA ALA A 86 -6.61 -0.41 7.00
C ALA A 86 -5.67 -1.63 6.99
N ASP A 87 -5.62 -2.37 5.87
CA ASP A 87 -4.72 -3.51 5.63
C ASP A 87 -3.25 -3.06 5.57
N VAL A 88 -2.97 -1.92 4.94
CA VAL A 88 -1.62 -1.33 4.90
C VAL A 88 -1.17 -0.94 6.31
N LEU A 89 -2.04 -0.33 7.10
CA LEU A 89 -1.71 0.08 8.46
C LEU A 89 -1.44 -1.12 9.38
N GLU A 90 -2.24 -2.18 9.27
CA GLU A 90 -2.03 -3.42 10.01
C GLU A 90 -0.70 -4.08 9.63
N ALA A 91 -0.43 -4.23 8.34
CA ALA A 91 0.83 -4.79 7.85
C ALA A 91 2.05 -3.96 8.27
N ALA A 92 1.94 -2.63 8.25
CA ALA A 92 2.99 -1.71 8.70
C ALA A 92 3.25 -1.86 10.20
N ALA A 93 2.20 -1.92 11.03
CA ALA A 93 2.33 -2.09 12.47
C ALA A 93 3.08 -3.38 12.82
N TYR A 94 2.72 -4.51 12.20
CA TYR A 94 3.40 -5.78 12.44
C TYR A 94 4.88 -5.75 12.03
N ARG A 95 5.22 -5.13 10.89
CA ARG A 95 6.62 -4.99 10.45
C ARG A 95 7.44 -4.17 11.44
N VAL A 96 6.94 -3.00 11.83
CA VAL A 96 7.65 -2.10 12.75
C VAL A 96 7.86 -2.75 14.12
N MET A 97 6.87 -3.50 14.59
CA MET A 97 6.97 -4.25 15.83
C MET A 97 8.02 -5.37 15.78
N ALA A 98 8.11 -6.08 14.65
CA ALA A 98 9.13 -7.10 14.45
C ALA A 98 10.54 -6.50 14.39
N GLU A 99 10.70 -5.32 13.78
CA GLU A 99 11.98 -4.61 13.67
C GLU A 99 12.41 -3.97 15.00
N ASN A 100 11.45 -3.50 15.81
CA ASN A 100 11.73 -2.78 17.06
C ASN A 100 11.00 -3.43 18.25
N PRO A 101 11.47 -4.59 18.74
CA PRO A 101 10.83 -5.28 19.86
C PRO A 101 11.04 -4.59 21.21
N ALA A 102 12.15 -3.84 21.38
CA ALA A 102 12.52 -3.26 22.67
C ALA A 102 11.76 -1.96 23.01
N PHE A 103 11.34 -1.20 22.00
CA PHE A 103 10.75 0.13 22.21
C PHE A 103 9.52 0.34 21.33
N PRO A 104 8.46 0.98 21.87
CA PRO A 104 7.26 1.25 21.10
C PRO A 104 7.53 2.26 19.99
N PRO A 105 6.96 2.07 18.78
CA PRO A 105 7.19 2.97 17.68
C PRO A 105 6.51 4.32 17.88
N ASN A 106 7.10 5.35 17.28
CA ASN A 106 6.51 6.67 17.17
C ASN A 106 5.66 6.80 15.89
N LEU A 107 4.85 7.86 15.82
CA LEU A 107 3.98 8.11 14.67
C LEU A 107 4.75 8.19 13.34
N PRO A 108 5.87 8.94 13.23
CA PRO A 108 6.69 8.93 12.01
C PRO A 108 7.18 7.56 11.55
N GLN A 109 7.55 6.67 12.48
CA GLN A 109 7.99 5.31 12.16
C GLN A 109 6.85 4.48 11.55
N ILE A 110 5.65 4.58 12.13
CA ILE A 110 4.47 3.91 11.57
C ILE A 110 4.10 4.50 10.21
N GLU A 111 4.15 5.82 10.06
CA GLU A 111 3.87 6.51 8.79
C GLU A 111 4.85 6.09 7.68
N ALA A 112 6.15 6.04 7.98
CA ALA A 112 7.17 5.55 7.05
C ALA A 112 6.93 4.08 6.65
N ALA A 113 6.56 3.24 7.60
CA ALA A 113 6.23 1.84 7.31
C ALA A 113 4.95 1.70 6.48
N CYS A 114 3.95 2.57 6.69
CA CYS A 114 2.75 2.61 5.86
C CYS A 114 3.12 2.99 4.41
N HIS A 115 3.92 4.03 4.20
CA HIS A 115 4.41 4.39 2.88
C HIS A 115 5.20 3.25 2.21
N ALA A 116 6.00 2.50 2.96
CA ALA A 116 6.74 1.36 2.45
C ALA A 116 5.85 0.14 2.15
N ALA A 117 4.74 -0.02 2.88
CA ALA A 117 3.78 -1.09 2.70
C ALA A 117 2.74 -0.80 1.60
N MET A 118 2.56 0.46 1.21
CA MET A 118 1.66 0.85 0.13
C MET A 118 2.00 0.12 -1.19
N PRO A 119 0.98 -0.40 -1.91
CA PRO A 119 1.21 -1.02 -3.20
C PRO A 119 1.81 0.02 -4.16
N ARG A 120 2.93 -0.35 -4.80
CA ARG A 120 3.56 0.50 -5.81
C ARG A 120 2.60 0.65 -6.98
N GLN A 121 2.19 1.87 -7.27
CA GLN A 121 1.44 2.14 -8.49
C GLN A 121 2.33 1.99 -9.71
N THR A 122 1.81 1.37 -10.78
CA THR A 122 2.50 1.31 -12.06
C THR A 122 2.50 2.69 -12.72
N TYR A 123 3.43 2.94 -13.65
CA TYR A 123 3.45 4.20 -14.41
C TYR A 123 2.09 4.51 -15.06
N ALA A 124 1.43 3.51 -15.63
CA ALA A 124 0.11 3.66 -16.24
C ALA A 124 -0.95 4.12 -15.22
N GLN A 125 -0.96 3.54 -14.00
CA GLN A 125 -1.88 3.94 -12.93
C GLN A 125 -1.60 5.38 -12.45
N GLN A 126 -0.32 5.74 -12.28
CA GLN A 126 0.08 7.07 -11.84
C GLN A 126 -0.31 8.16 -12.84
N GLN A 127 -0.24 7.86 -14.14
CA GLN A 127 -0.59 8.77 -15.22
C GLN A 127 -2.07 8.71 -15.62
N GLY A 128 -2.89 7.90 -14.93
CA GLY A 128 -4.30 7.71 -15.28
C GLY A 128 -4.51 7.13 -16.69
N LEU A 129 -3.51 6.43 -17.23
CA LEU A 129 -3.58 5.83 -18.56
C LEU A 129 -4.46 4.59 -18.49
N THR A 130 -5.45 4.52 -19.39
CA THR A 130 -6.28 3.32 -19.53
C THR A 130 -5.45 2.16 -20.05
N ALA A 131 -5.65 0.98 -19.47
CA ALA A 131 -5.03 -0.23 -19.96
C ALA A 131 -5.48 -0.48 -21.40
N LEU A 132 -4.52 -0.75 -22.29
CA LEU A 132 -4.83 -1.15 -23.65
C LEU A 132 -5.64 -2.46 -23.62
N PRO A 133 -6.63 -2.62 -24.52
CA PRO A 133 -7.30 -3.90 -24.65
C PRO A 133 -6.26 -4.98 -25.02
N PRO A 134 -6.44 -6.22 -24.54
CA PRO A 134 -5.57 -7.32 -24.94
C PRO A 134 -5.59 -7.45 -26.47
N PRO A 135 -4.46 -7.80 -27.12
CA PRO A 135 -4.46 -8.02 -28.56
C PRO A 135 -5.48 -9.11 -28.90
N ALA A 136 -6.28 -8.87 -29.95
CA ALA A 136 -7.22 -9.86 -30.43
C ALA A 136 -6.46 -11.17 -30.74
N PRO A 137 -6.95 -12.34 -30.30
CA PRO A 137 -6.29 -13.59 -30.63
C PRO A 137 -6.23 -13.74 -32.15
N ALA A 138 -5.02 -13.96 -32.68
CA ALA A 138 -4.86 -14.21 -34.11
C ALA A 138 -5.70 -15.44 -34.49
N GLN A 139 -6.54 -15.30 -35.51
CA GLN A 139 -7.33 -16.41 -35.99
C GLN A 139 -6.39 -17.49 -36.53
N PRO A 140 -6.55 -18.78 -36.14
CA PRO A 140 -5.72 -19.84 -36.66
C PRO A 140 -5.93 -19.95 -38.18
N VAL A 141 -4.85 -19.84 -38.96
CA VAL A 141 -4.90 -20.03 -40.41
C VAL A 141 -5.27 -21.47 -40.71
N GLN A 142 -6.50 -21.68 -41.17
CA GLN A 142 -7.00 -22.99 -41.55
C GLN A 142 -6.33 -23.44 -42.86
N VAL A 143 -5.87 -24.68 -42.88
CA VAL A 143 -5.25 -25.28 -44.06
C VAL A 143 -5.88 -26.64 -44.30
N SER A 144 -6.57 -26.77 -45.43
CA SER A 144 -7.02 -28.05 -45.95
C SER A 144 -5.89 -28.68 -46.76
N LEU A 145 -5.29 -29.74 -46.23
CA LEU A 145 -4.23 -30.50 -46.90
C LEU A 145 -4.57 -31.99 -46.87
N GLN A 146 -4.36 -32.69 -47.98
CA GLN A 146 -4.49 -34.14 -48.01
C GLN A 146 -3.23 -34.77 -47.41
N GLU A 147 -3.40 -35.50 -46.30
CA GLU A 147 -2.29 -36.17 -45.61
C GLU A 147 -1.77 -37.35 -46.46
N ARG A 148 -0.45 -37.43 -46.64
CA ARG A 148 0.21 -38.50 -47.41
C ARG A 148 0.87 -39.53 -46.49
N ASN A 149 0.92 -39.28 -45.18
CA ASN A 149 1.46 -40.14 -44.14
C ASN A 149 2.91 -40.60 -44.40
N ASP A 150 3.73 -39.75 -45.02
CA ASP A 150 5.13 -40.03 -45.37
C ASP A 150 6.14 -39.33 -44.44
N GLY A 151 5.67 -38.84 -43.28
CA GLY A 151 6.47 -38.10 -42.31
C GLY A 151 6.84 -36.67 -42.75
N LYS A 152 6.44 -36.23 -43.95
CA LYS A 152 6.71 -34.87 -44.49
C LYS A 152 5.47 -33.97 -44.51
N ASP A 153 4.36 -34.44 -43.96
CA ASP A 153 3.10 -33.68 -43.92
C ASP A 153 3.22 -32.39 -43.08
N TRP A 154 4.06 -32.38 -42.05
CA TRP A 154 4.36 -31.16 -41.28
C TRP A 154 4.93 -30.04 -42.18
N ALA A 155 5.81 -30.39 -43.12
CA ALA A 155 6.43 -29.43 -44.03
C ALA A 155 5.40 -28.90 -45.05
N ARG A 156 4.54 -29.78 -45.58
CA ARG A 156 3.43 -29.39 -46.47
C ARG A 156 2.46 -28.45 -45.78
N ARG A 157 2.13 -28.73 -44.51
CA ARG A 157 1.24 -27.89 -43.70
C ARG A 157 1.81 -26.49 -43.50
N ILE A 158 3.12 -26.36 -43.21
CA ILE A 158 3.79 -25.06 -43.08
C ILE A 158 3.78 -24.29 -44.41
N LEU A 159 4.10 -24.93 -45.54
CA LEU A 159 4.07 -24.26 -46.83
C LEU A 159 2.67 -23.83 -47.25
N ALA A 160 1.66 -24.64 -46.96
CA ALA A 160 0.28 -24.30 -47.25
C ALA A 160 -0.24 -23.17 -46.34
N ARG A 161 0.20 -23.10 -45.07
CA ARG A 161 -0.04 -21.94 -44.19
C ARG A 161 0.60 -20.66 -44.75
N LEU A 162 1.86 -20.74 -45.19
CA LEU A 162 2.55 -19.62 -45.86
C LEU A 162 1.80 -19.16 -47.11
N LYS A 163 1.33 -20.10 -47.94
CA LYS A 163 0.54 -19.80 -49.14
C LYS A 163 -0.79 -19.11 -48.82
N ASN A 164 -1.39 -19.45 -47.68
CA ASN A 164 -2.62 -18.83 -47.18
C ASN A 164 -2.37 -17.49 -46.44
N GLY A 165 -1.15 -16.94 -46.51
CA GLY A 165 -0.82 -15.60 -45.98
C GLY A 165 -0.46 -15.57 -44.50
N ASP A 166 -0.10 -16.70 -43.91
CA ASP A 166 0.31 -16.75 -42.50
C ASP A 166 1.64 -16.03 -42.26
N THR A 167 1.59 -14.87 -41.61
CA THR A 167 2.77 -14.06 -41.24
C THR A 167 3.45 -14.51 -39.94
N SER A 168 2.87 -15.46 -39.20
CA SER A 168 3.44 -15.98 -37.95
C SER A 168 4.61 -16.96 -38.15
N ILE A 169 4.80 -17.45 -39.38
CA ILE A 169 5.82 -18.44 -39.71
C ILE A 169 7.16 -17.73 -39.89
N CYS A 170 8.10 -18.03 -39.00
CA CYS A 170 9.47 -17.53 -39.11
C CYS A 170 10.17 -18.05 -40.38
N ARG A 171 11.07 -17.23 -40.93
CA ARG A 171 11.88 -17.54 -42.12
C ARG A 171 12.59 -18.90 -42.02
N TYR A 172 13.14 -19.21 -40.84
CA TYR A 172 13.84 -20.48 -40.62
C TYR A 172 12.90 -21.69 -40.77
N THR A 173 11.71 -21.60 -40.17
CA THR A 173 10.68 -22.64 -40.26
C THR A 173 10.22 -22.87 -41.70
N ALA A 174 10.07 -21.79 -42.47
CA ALA A 174 9.74 -21.86 -43.90
C ALA A 174 10.84 -22.58 -44.70
N MET A 175 12.10 -22.23 -44.45
CA MET A 175 13.27 -22.84 -45.10
C MET A 175 13.37 -24.34 -44.78
N SER A 176 13.26 -24.73 -43.51
CA SER A 176 13.29 -26.14 -43.12
C SER A 176 12.17 -26.97 -43.79
N ALA A 177 10.98 -26.39 -43.94
CA ALA A 177 9.88 -27.05 -44.64
C ALA A 177 10.18 -27.24 -46.14
N ARG A 178 10.79 -26.25 -46.80
CA ARG A 178 11.22 -26.37 -48.21
C ARG A 178 12.32 -27.41 -48.39
N MET A 179 13.31 -27.44 -47.50
CA MET A 179 14.38 -28.43 -47.53
C MET A 179 13.86 -29.87 -47.33
N ALA A 180 12.93 -30.08 -46.39
CA ALA A 180 12.33 -31.40 -46.15
C ALA A 180 11.59 -31.97 -47.38
N LEU A 181 11.02 -31.08 -48.21
CA LEU A 181 10.37 -31.42 -49.47
C LEU A 181 11.32 -31.42 -50.68
N GLY A 182 12.61 -31.11 -50.49
CA GLY A 182 13.60 -31.05 -51.57
C GLY A 182 13.47 -29.85 -52.49
N LEU A 183 12.78 -28.79 -52.05
CA LEU A 183 12.59 -27.55 -52.82
C LEU A 183 13.78 -26.58 -52.70
N GLU A 184 14.62 -26.74 -51.68
CA GLU A 184 15.84 -25.96 -51.46
C GLU A 184 16.98 -26.92 -51.08
N ALA A 185 18.19 -26.66 -51.59
CA ALA A 185 19.39 -27.43 -51.26
C ALA A 185 19.90 -27.05 -49.87
N LYS A 186 20.48 -28.01 -49.15
CA LYS A 186 21.20 -27.77 -47.91
C LYS A 186 22.46 -26.97 -48.24
N LEU A 187 22.54 -25.74 -47.77
CA LEU A 187 23.79 -24.97 -47.72
C LEU A 187 24.80 -25.69 -46.83
#